data_AF-A0A5C6XK05-F1
#
_entry.id   AF-A0A5C6XK05-F1
#
_cell.length_a   1.000
_cell.length_b   1.000
_cell.length_c   1.000
_cell.angle_alpha   90.00
_cell.angle_beta   90.00
_cell.angle_gamma   90.00
#
_symmetry.space_group_name_H-M   'P 1'
#
loop_
_entity.id
_entity.type
_entity.pdbx_description
1 polymer ?
#
loop_
_entity_poly.entity_id
_entity_poly.type
_entity_poly.pdbx_seq_one_letter_code
_entity_poly.pdbx_strand_id
1 'polypeptide(L)'
;MFEKIWTSPVWSKVISAGIIGIIGFISAIIYSLITDMNPIDSFKYIWNFKTKIGYAFIALIFMFIIQLLLQKVFSKKEKKLNKTEQKAKHFCEQWYKINDDQTNVVYRFNTYISSYTKQPIIANLTAFCKNHNGQEFKMNWIGGCLDRSCANNNKISRESVVKDLIESQLVVEWEKINGKY
;
A
#
# COMPACT_ATOMS: atom_id res chain seq x y z
N MET A 1 15.40 -33.12 -11.70
CA MET A 1 16.09 -33.44 -12.98
C MET A 1 15.72 -32.45 -14.09
N PHE A 2 14.43 -32.13 -14.28
CA PHE A 2 13.96 -31.11 -15.24
C PHE A 2 14.51 -29.70 -15.02
N GLU A 3 14.68 -29.26 -13.76
CA GLU A 3 15.27 -27.94 -13.46
C GLU A 3 16.70 -27.77 -13.97
N LYS A 4 17.49 -28.86 -13.99
CA LYS A 4 18.89 -28.83 -14.46
C LYS A 4 19.00 -28.68 -15.98
N ILE A 5 17.98 -29.15 -16.70
CA ILE A 5 17.90 -29.05 -18.16
C ILE A 5 17.44 -27.63 -18.56
N TRP A 6 16.51 -27.05 -17.80
CA TRP A 6 16.01 -25.68 -18.01
C TRP A 6 17.00 -24.57 -17.61
N THR A 7 17.89 -24.84 -16.66
CA THR A 7 18.94 -23.87 -16.24
C THR A 7 20.20 -23.94 -17.10
N SER A 8 20.33 -24.95 -17.96
CA SER A 8 21.45 -25.03 -18.90
C SER A 8 21.30 -24.00 -20.02
N PRO A 9 22.30 -23.12 -20.25
CA PRO A 9 22.19 -22.01 -21.21
C PRO A 9 22.06 -22.46 -22.67
N VAL A 10 22.39 -23.72 -22.97
CA VAL A 10 22.27 -24.31 -24.32
C VAL A 10 20.96 -25.08 -24.45
N TRP A 11 20.66 -25.99 -23.51
CA TRP A 11 19.47 -26.84 -23.59
C TRP A 11 18.15 -26.08 -23.43
N SER A 12 18.11 -25.01 -22.63
CA SER A 12 16.92 -24.17 -22.50
C SER A 12 16.54 -23.48 -23.82
N LYS A 13 17.54 -23.09 -24.61
CA LYS A 13 17.33 -22.47 -25.94
C LYS A 13 16.84 -23.48 -26.97
N VAL A 14 17.39 -24.70 -26.94
CA VAL A 14 16.96 -25.80 -27.83
C VAL A 14 15.51 -26.20 -27.53
N ILE A 15 15.16 -26.34 -26.25
CA ILE A 15 13.79 -26.67 -25.82
C ILE A 15 12.82 -25.54 -26.18
N SER A 16 13.22 -24.28 -25.95
CA SER A 16 12.40 -23.12 -26.33
C SER A 16 12.17 -23.05 -27.84
N ALA A 17 13.20 -23.29 -28.66
CA ALA A 17 13.07 -23.34 -30.11
C ALA A 17 12.15 -24.50 -30.56
N GLY A 18 12.23 -25.66 -29.88
CA GLY A 18 11.34 -26.79 -30.10
C GLY A 18 9.87 -26.46 -29.76
N ILE A 19 9.61 -25.85 -28.61
CA ILE A 19 8.27 -25.43 -28.20
C ILE A 19 7.70 -24.40 -29.19
N ILE A 20 8.50 -23.41 -29.59
CA ILE A 20 8.08 -22.40 -30.57
C ILE A 20 7.79 -23.05 -31.93
N GLY A 21 8.59 -24.02 -32.36
CA GLY A 21 8.36 -24.78 -33.59
C GLY A 21 7.07 -25.58 -33.55
N ILE A 22 6.79 -26.26 -32.44
CA ILE A 22 5.54 -27.03 -32.25
C ILE A 22 4.32 -26.11 -32.24
N ILE A 23 4.38 -25.00 -31.51
CA ILE A 23 3.28 -24.01 -31.46
C ILE A 23 3.03 -23.41 -32.85
N GLY A 24 4.09 -23.09 -33.60
CA GLY A 24 4.00 -22.58 -34.97
C GLY A 24 3.40 -23.59 -35.96
N PHE A 25 3.68 -24.88 -35.76
CA PHE A 25 3.11 -25.94 -36.59
C PHE A 25 1.62 -26.17 -36.27
N ILE A 26 1.26 -26.22 -34.98
CA ILE A 26 -0.13 -26.35 -34.53
C ILE A 26 -0.98 -25.17 -35.02
N SER A 27 -0.46 -23.95 -34.94
CA SER A 27 -1.20 -22.77 -35.41
C SER A 27 -1.42 -22.77 -36.93
N ALA A 28 -0.47 -23.30 -37.71
CA ALA A 28 -0.63 -23.47 -39.16
C ALA A 28 -1.70 -24.52 -39.52
N ILE A 29 -1.79 -25.62 -38.76
CA ILE A 29 -2.84 -26.64 -38.94
C ILE A 29 -4.22 -26.08 -38.58
N ILE A 30 -4.34 -25.36 -37.45
CA ILE A 30 -5.60 -24.74 -37.05
C ILE A 30 -6.08 -23.73 -38.10
N TYR A 31 -5.16 -22.90 -38.61
CA TYR A 31 -5.49 -21.93 -39.65
C TYR A 31 -5.91 -22.59 -40.96
N SER A 32 -5.21 -23.64 -41.37
CA SER A 32 -5.55 -24.48 -42.53
C SER A 32 -6.96 -25.05 -42.43
N LEU A 33 -7.36 -25.56 -41.26
CA LEU A 33 -8.71 -26.11 -41.02
C LEU A 33 -9.81 -25.04 -41.05
N ILE A 34 -9.51 -23.80 -40.66
CA ILE A 34 -10.48 -22.69 -40.64
C ILE A 34 -10.67 -22.09 -42.04
N THR A 35 -9.66 -22.18 -42.91
CA THR A 35 -9.61 -21.46 -44.18
C THR A 35 -9.65 -22.37 -45.41
N ASP A 36 -9.81 -23.69 -45.22
CA ASP A 36 -9.74 -24.72 -46.26
C ASP A 36 -8.47 -24.62 -47.15
N MET A 37 -7.41 -24.00 -46.63
CA MET A 37 -6.13 -23.84 -47.32
C MET A 37 -5.21 -25.02 -47.01
N ASN A 38 -4.36 -25.40 -47.97
CA ASN A 38 -3.35 -26.43 -47.75
C ASN A 38 -2.36 -25.99 -46.63
N PRO A 39 -1.92 -26.87 -45.71
CA PRO A 39 -1.09 -26.48 -44.56
C PRO A 39 0.22 -25.77 -44.94
N ILE A 40 0.78 -26.12 -46.10
CA ILE A 40 2.01 -25.50 -46.64
C ILE A 40 1.76 -24.03 -47.02
N ASP A 41 0.60 -23.73 -47.61
CA ASP A 41 0.24 -22.37 -48.00
C ASP A 41 -0.21 -21.53 -46.80
N SER A 42 -0.87 -22.16 -45.83
CA SER A 42 -1.17 -21.56 -44.51
C SER A 42 0.10 -21.17 -43.77
N PHE A 43 1.14 -22.01 -43.81
CA PHE A 43 2.44 -21.72 -43.20
C PHE A 43 3.14 -20.53 -43.87
N LYS A 44 3.11 -20.45 -45.21
CA LYS A 44 3.64 -19.29 -45.97
C LYS A 44 2.87 -18.01 -45.66
N TYR A 45 1.54 -18.09 -45.49
CA TYR A 45 0.71 -16.94 -45.14
C TYR A 45 1.04 -16.41 -43.74
N ILE A 46 1.15 -17.29 -42.74
CA ILE A 46 1.55 -16.95 -41.37
C ILE A 46 2.98 -16.37 -41.37
N TRP A 47 3.89 -16.94 -42.16
CA TRP A 47 5.26 -16.44 -42.30
C TRP A 47 5.33 -15.06 -42.95
N ASN A 48 4.45 -14.73 -43.88
CA ASN A 48 4.39 -13.39 -44.49
C ASN A 48 3.64 -12.37 -43.61
N PHE A 49 2.67 -12.83 -42.80
CA PHE A 49 1.98 -12.03 -41.78
C PHE A 49 2.94 -11.55 -40.66
N LYS A 50 4.06 -12.26 -40.48
CA LYS A 50 5.17 -11.98 -39.56
C LYS A 50 5.75 -10.57 -39.70
N THR A 51 5.70 -9.96 -40.88
CA THR A 51 6.19 -8.58 -41.09
C THR A 51 5.39 -7.56 -40.29
N LYS A 52 4.05 -7.68 -40.26
CA LYS A 52 3.18 -6.76 -39.50
C LYS A 52 3.24 -6.96 -37.99
N ILE A 53 3.36 -8.20 -37.53
CA ILE A 53 3.51 -8.53 -36.10
C ILE A 53 4.88 -8.08 -35.56
N GLY A 54 5.94 -8.19 -36.37
CA GLY A 54 7.27 -7.70 -36.00
C GLY A 54 7.26 -6.20 -35.65
N TYR A 55 6.59 -5.39 -36.47
CA TYR A 55 6.43 -3.95 -36.18
C TYR A 55 5.61 -3.70 -34.91
N ALA A 56 4.55 -4.47 -34.65
CA ALA A 56 3.77 -4.34 -33.42
C ALA A 56 4.60 -4.68 -32.17
N PHE A 57 5.47 -5.70 -32.26
CA PHE A 57 6.37 -6.08 -31.17
C PHE A 57 7.45 -5.01 -30.91
N ILE A 58 8.02 -4.44 -31.98
CA ILE A 58 8.99 -3.34 -31.87
C ILE A 58 8.32 -2.10 -31.25
N ALA A 59 7.09 -1.77 -31.65
CA ALA A 59 6.34 -0.65 -31.08
C ALA A 59 6.05 -0.84 -29.58
N LEU A 60 5.72 -2.07 -29.16
CA LEU A 60 5.52 -2.41 -27.74
C LEU A 60 6.81 -2.24 -26.92
N ILE A 61 7.94 -2.73 -27.44
CA ILE A 61 9.25 -2.55 -26.80
C ILE A 61 9.58 -1.05 -26.68
N PHE A 62 9.32 -0.28 -27.73
CA PHE A 62 9.58 1.15 -27.73
C PHE A 62 8.70 1.89 -26.70
N MET A 63 7.41 1.56 -26.61
CA MET A 63 6.51 2.10 -25.58
C MET A 63 6.98 1.75 -24.17
N PHE A 64 7.42 0.51 -23.94
CA PHE A 64 7.93 0.08 -22.65
C PHE A 64 9.18 0.87 -22.23
N ILE A 65 10.12 1.09 -23.15
CA ILE A 65 11.32 1.90 -22.91
C ILE A 65 10.94 3.35 -22.58
N ILE A 66 10.03 3.96 -23.36
CA ILE A 66 9.53 5.31 -23.10
C ILE A 66 8.90 5.41 -21.70
N GLN A 67 8.07 4.44 -21.32
CA GLN A 67 7.44 4.39 -20.01
C GLN A 67 8.48 4.36 -18.87
N LEU A 68 9.53 3.55 -19.00
CA LEU A 68 10.61 3.48 -18.01
C LEU A 68 11.38 4.80 -17.90
N LEU A 69 11.66 5.47 -19.03
CA LEU A 69 12.31 6.77 -19.03
C LEU A 69 11.43 7.85 -18.38
N LEU A 70 10.14 7.87 -18.70
CA LEU A 70 9.18 8.78 -18.07
C LEU A 70 9.07 8.51 -16.56
N GLN A 71 9.00 7.26 -16.12
CA GLN A 71 9.01 6.93 -14.69
C GLN A 71 10.28 7.42 -13.99
N LYS A 72 11.44 7.40 -14.65
CA LYS A 72 12.70 7.90 -14.08
C LYS A 72 12.74 9.44 -14.01
N VAL A 73 12.18 10.13 -15.01
CA VAL A 73 12.12 11.61 -15.05
C VAL A 73 11.05 12.14 -14.09
N PHE A 74 9.90 11.49 -14.02
CA PHE A 74 8.75 11.89 -13.20
C PHE A 74 8.67 11.19 -11.84
N SER A 75 9.62 10.30 -11.51
CA SER A 75 9.79 9.84 -10.14
C SER A 75 10.10 11.05 -9.28
N LYS A 76 9.06 11.56 -8.62
CA LYS A 76 9.19 12.51 -7.53
C LYS A 76 10.26 11.94 -6.62
N LYS A 77 11.41 12.61 -6.54
CA LYS A 77 12.44 12.26 -5.57
C LYS A 77 11.73 12.26 -4.22
N GLU A 78 11.48 11.08 -3.67
CA GLU A 78 11.03 10.96 -2.28
C GLU A 78 12.09 11.71 -1.47
N LYS A 79 11.72 12.87 -0.93
CA LYS A 79 12.63 13.62 -0.08
C LYS A 79 12.96 12.67 1.06
N LYS A 80 14.23 12.24 1.12
CA LYS A 80 14.74 11.50 2.28
C LYS A 80 14.44 12.35 3.51
N LEU A 81 13.49 11.87 4.32
CA LEU A 81 13.11 12.51 5.58
C LEU A 81 14.38 12.69 6.42
N ASN A 82 14.58 13.90 6.93
CA ASN A 82 15.68 14.19 7.84
C ASN A 82 15.54 13.32 9.10
N LYS A 83 16.63 13.02 9.81
CA LYS A 83 16.60 12.23 11.06
C LYS A 83 15.57 12.77 12.06
N THR A 84 15.45 14.10 12.17
CA THR A 84 14.46 14.77 13.01
C THR A 84 13.02 14.52 12.55
N GLU A 85 12.77 14.52 11.24
CA GLU A 85 11.45 14.26 10.67
C GLU A 85 11.06 12.78 10.83
N GLN A 86 12.02 11.86 10.71
CA GLN A 86 11.79 10.44 10.99
C GLN A 86 11.44 10.20 12.47
N LYS A 87 12.16 10.87 13.39
CA LYS A 87 11.83 10.81 14.83
C LYS A 87 10.43 11.35 15.12
N ALA A 88 10.09 12.51 14.56
CA ALA A 88 8.76 13.10 14.69
C ALA A 88 7.67 12.17 14.16
N LYS A 89 7.87 11.61 12.96
CA LYS A 89 6.94 10.65 12.35
C LYS A 89 6.75 9.42 13.24
N HIS A 90 7.84 8.81 13.70
CA HIS A 90 7.78 7.65 14.56
C HIS A 90 7.05 7.95 15.88
N PHE A 91 7.33 9.10 16.50
CA PHE A 91 6.62 9.54 17.69
C PHE A 91 5.11 9.67 17.45
N CYS A 92 4.71 10.35 16.38
CA CYS A 92 3.29 10.51 16.04
C CYS A 92 2.59 9.17 15.76
N GLU A 93 3.29 8.21 15.13
CA GLU A 93 2.74 6.87 14.83
C GLU A 93 2.57 6.02 16.10
N GLN A 94 3.41 6.20 17.11
CA GLN A 94 3.29 5.51 18.39
C GLN A 94 2.12 6.04 19.22
N TRP A 95 1.83 7.33 19.12
CA TRP A 95 0.82 8.02 19.92
C TRP A 95 -0.45 8.28 19.13
N TYR A 96 -1.30 7.27 18.99
CA TYR A 96 -2.61 7.40 18.33
C TYR A 96 -3.80 7.06 19.25
N LYS A 97 -3.52 6.49 20.44
CA LYS A 97 -4.54 6.13 21.42
C LYS A 97 -4.01 6.18 22.85
N ILE A 98 -4.90 6.48 23.79
CA ILE A 98 -4.67 6.36 25.24
C ILE A 98 -5.85 5.59 25.85
N ASN A 99 -5.54 4.61 26.71
CA ASN A 99 -6.55 3.90 27.49
C ASN A 99 -6.61 4.50 28.89
N ASP A 100 -7.81 4.84 29.34
CA ASP A 100 -8.10 5.14 30.73
C ASP A 100 -8.75 3.89 31.35
N ASP A 101 -7.91 3.12 32.05
CA ASP A 101 -8.32 1.86 32.69
C ASP A 101 -9.24 2.08 33.90
N GLN A 102 -9.24 3.29 34.49
CA GLN A 102 -10.14 3.60 35.60
C GLN A 102 -11.58 3.77 35.12
N THR A 103 -11.75 4.36 33.93
CA THR A 103 -13.08 4.61 33.36
C THR A 103 -13.45 3.64 32.24
N ASN A 104 -12.56 2.74 31.83
CA ASN A 104 -12.71 1.88 30.65
C ASN A 104 -13.07 2.69 29.39
N VAL A 105 -12.38 3.82 29.19
CA VAL A 105 -12.53 4.69 28.02
C VAL A 105 -11.24 4.68 27.20
N VAL A 106 -11.36 4.63 25.88
CA VAL A 106 -10.25 4.79 24.95
C VAL A 106 -10.39 6.10 24.23
N TYR A 107 -9.35 6.90 24.27
CA TYR A 107 -9.22 8.10 23.47
C TYR A 107 -8.39 7.76 22.23
N ARG A 108 -8.91 8.03 21.04
CA ARG A 108 -8.20 7.90 19.76
C ARG A 108 -8.06 9.27 19.13
N PHE A 109 -6.90 9.56 18.58
CA PHE A 109 -6.55 10.85 18.03
C PHE A 109 -5.40 10.72 17.03
N ASN A 110 -5.22 11.76 16.22
CA ASN A 110 -4.05 11.88 15.36
C ASN A 110 -3.06 12.83 16.03
N THR A 111 -1.80 12.41 16.13
CA THR A 111 -0.72 13.24 16.68
C THR A 111 0.09 13.88 15.57
N TYR A 112 0.44 15.15 15.76
CA TYR A 112 1.27 15.93 14.84
C TYR A 112 2.29 16.74 15.62
N ILE A 113 3.40 17.08 15.00
CA ILE A 113 4.32 18.09 15.55
C ILE A 113 3.98 19.44 14.93
N SER A 114 3.62 20.40 15.76
CA SER A 114 3.33 21.76 15.33
C SER A 114 4.53 22.39 14.64
N SER A 115 4.33 22.93 13.44
CA SER A 115 5.37 23.67 12.71
C SER A 115 5.80 24.94 13.45
N TYR A 116 4.89 25.53 14.22
CA TYR A 116 5.07 26.78 14.97
C TYR A 116 5.76 26.56 16.32
N THR A 117 5.17 25.71 17.18
CA THR A 117 5.67 25.51 18.56
C THR A 117 6.71 24.41 18.68
N LYS A 118 6.89 23.58 17.64
CA LYS A 118 7.74 22.37 17.65
C LYS A 118 7.37 21.35 18.73
N GLN A 119 6.14 21.45 19.24
CA GLN A 119 5.57 20.56 20.25
C GLN A 119 4.50 19.66 19.61
N PRO A 120 4.26 18.47 20.19
CA PRO A 120 3.18 17.60 19.76
C PRO A 120 1.81 18.23 20.07
N ILE A 121 0.89 18.06 19.14
CA ILE A 121 -0.52 18.46 19.23
C ILE A 121 -1.38 17.31 18.73
N ILE A 122 -2.64 17.27 19.15
CA ILE A 122 -3.60 16.26 18.70
C ILE A 122 -4.75 16.87 17.91
N ALA A 123 -5.27 16.09 16.96
CA ALA A 123 -6.49 16.40 16.23
C ALA A 123 -7.42 15.19 16.16
N ASN A 124 -8.70 15.46 15.85
CA ASN A 124 -9.75 14.44 15.69
C ASN A 124 -9.92 13.54 16.92
N LEU A 125 -9.86 14.13 18.11
CA LEU A 125 -10.02 13.39 19.37
C LEU A 125 -11.41 12.75 19.43
N THR A 126 -11.43 11.44 19.63
CA THR A 126 -12.66 10.65 19.77
C THR A 126 -12.55 9.72 20.97
N ALA A 127 -13.58 9.70 21.81
CA ALA A 127 -13.69 8.79 22.95
C ALA A 127 -14.55 7.56 22.61
N PHE A 128 -14.14 6.39 23.12
CA PHE A 128 -14.83 5.12 22.97
C PHE A 128 -14.98 4.43 24.32
N CYS A 129 -16.16 3.90 24.62
CA CYS A 129 -16.42 3.13 25.83
C CYS A 129 -16.17 1.63 25.58
N LYS A 130 -15.43 0.98 26.48
CA LYS A 130 -15.09 -0.45 26.43
C LYS A 130 -16.01 -1.36 27.27
N ASN A 131 -16.99 -0.80 27.98
CA ASN A 131 -17.84 -1.58 28.91
C ASN A 131 -18.86 -2.52 28.22
N HIS A 132 -18.78 -2.73 26.91
CA HIS A 132 -19.79 -3.44 26.13
C HIS A 132 -19.27 -4.76 25.55
N ASN A 133 -19.01 -5.76 26.40
CA ASN A 133 -18.68 -7.13 25.98
C ASN A 133 -17.58 -7.21 24.91
N GLY A 134 -16.53 -6.38 25.03
CA GLY A 134 -15.41 -6.35 24.08
C GLY A 134 -15.62 -5.48 22.83
N GLN A 135 -16.79 -4.84 22.70
CA GLN A 135 -17.06 -3.86 21.65
C GLN A 135 -16.83 -2.43 22.15
N GLU A 136 -16.21 -1.61 21.31
CA GLU A 136 -15.97 -0.20 21.58
C GLU A 136 -17.09 0.66 20.98
N PHE A 137 -17.82 1.37 21.84
CA PHE A 137 -18.88 2.29 21.41
C PHE A 137 -18.40 3.73 21.44
N LYS A 138 -18.56 4.45 20.33
CA LYS A 138 -18.22 5.88 20.27
C LYS A 138 -19.07 6.65 21.28
N MET A 139 -18.40 7.41 22.14
CA MET A 139 -19.04 8.28 23.13
C MET A 139 -19.34 9.65 22.52
N ASN A 140 -20.39 10.30 23.02
CA ASN A 140 -20.65 11.71 22.80
C ASN A 140 -20.05 12.52 23.95
N TRP A 141 -19.32 13.59 23.65
CA TRP A 141 -18.75 14.49 24.66
C TRP A 141 -19.80 15.13 25.60
N ILE A 142 -21.06 15.22 25.16
CA ILE A 142 -22.16 15.83 25.93
C ILE A 142 -22.94 14.79 26.77
N GLY A 143 -23.00 13.53 26.31
CA GLY A 143 -23.88 12.49 26.89
C GLY A 143 -23.17 11.24 27.39
N GLY A 144 -21.86 11.11 27.15
CA GLY A 144 -21.10 9.90 27.45
C GLY A 144 -21.43 8.75 26.50
N CYS A 145 -21.55 7.54 27.04
CA CYS A 145 -21.93 6.35 26.26
C CYS A 145 -23.40 6.40 25.82
N LEU A 146 -23.67 5.93 24.60
CA LEU A 146 -25.02 5.89 24.01
C LEU A 146 -25.94 4.84 24.67
N ASP A 147 -25.36 3.79 25.26
CA ASP A 147 -26.12 2.78 26.00
C ASP A 147 -26.51 3.34 27.37
N ARG A 148 -27.82 3.48 27.58
CA ARG A 148 -28.37 4.07 28.79
C ARG A 148 -28.06 3.29 30.07
N SER A 149 -27.78 2.00 29.94
CA SER A 149 -27.44 1.11 31.06
C SER A 149 -25.95 1.12 31.43
N CYS A 150 -25.10 1.79 30.63
CA CYS A 150 -23.66 1.82 30.83
C CYS A 150 -23.25 2.72 32.00
N ALA A 151 -22.24 2.32 32.77
CA ALA A 151 -21.63 3.16 33.81
C ALA A 151 -20.98 4.46 33.27
N ASN A 152 -20.71 4.51 31.96
CA ASN A 152 -20.20 5.70 31.28
C ASN A 152 -21.31 6.51 30.58
N ASN A 153 -22.58 6.11 30.71
CA ASN A 153 -23.71 6.96 30.36
C ASN A 153 -23.72 8.18 31.31
N ASN A 154 -23.93 9.38 30.77
CA ASN A 154 -23.85 10.66 31.49
C ASN A 154 -22.46 11.04 32.03
N LYS A 155 -21.39 10.30 31.73
CA LYS A 155 -20.03 10.79 31.97
C LYS A 155 -19.70 11.83 30.90
N ILE A 156 -19.92 13.09 31.27
CA ILE A 156 -19.58 14.25 30.44
C ILE A 156 -18.08 14.48 30.55
N SER A 157 -17.37 14.24 29.46
CA SER A 157 -15.99 14.67 29.30
C SER A 157 -15.99 15.86 28.34
N ARG A 158 -15.41 16.99 28.75
CA ARG A 158 -15.21 18.11 27.82
C ARG A 158 -14.03 17.76 26.90
N GLU A 159 -14.25 17.74 25.59
CA GLU A 159 -13.22 17.43 24.59
C GLU A 159 -11.96 18.27 24.82
N SER A 160 -12.11 19.58 25.08
CA SER A 160 -10.99 20.49 25.31
C SER A 160 -10.14 20.09 26.52
N VAL A 161 -10.77 19.70 27.64
CA VAL A 161 -10.04 19.32 28.86
C VAL A 161 -9.26 18.03 28.64
N VAL A 162 -9.89 17.04 28.01
CA VAL A 162 -9.21 15.78 27.67
C VAL A 162 -8.08 16.03 26.68
N LYS A 163 -8.31 16.90 25.69
CA LYS A 163 -7.29 17.30 24.73
C LYS A 163 -6.07 17.93 25.43
N ASP A 164 -6.29 18.91 26.30
CA ASP A 164 -5.20 19.60 26.99
C ASP A 164 -4.39 18.66 27.89
N LEU A 165 -5.06 17.70 28.56
CA LEU A 165 -4.41 16.67 29.36
C LEU A 165 -3.53 15.74 28.51
N ILE A 166 -4.06 15.27 27.39
CA ILE A 166 -3.33 14.40 26.46
C ILE A 166 -2.14 15.15 25.86
N GLU A 167 -2.34 16.38 25.38
CA GLU A 167 -1.27 17.19 24.80
C GLU A 167 -0.16 17.47 25.83
N SER A 168 -0.52 17.77 27.08
CA SER A 168 0.44 17.95 28.17
C SER A 168 1.28 16.69 28.41
N GLN A 169 0.65 15.51 28.42
CA GLN A 169 1.36 14.24 28.54
C GLN A 169 2.29 13.99 27.34
N LEU A 170 1.83 14.25 26.11
CA LEU A 170 2.63 14.10 24.91
C LEU A 170 3.85 15.02 24.90
N VAL A 171 3.72 16.26 25.39
CA VAL A 171 4.84 17.19 25.50
C VAL A 171 5.94 16.62 26.39
N VAL A 172 5.58 16.07 27.57
CA VAL A 172 6.54 15.46 28.49
C VAL A 172 7.26 14.28 27.83
N GLU A 173 6.54 13.39 27.15
CA GLU A 173 7.14 12.24 26.46
C GLU A 173 8.03 12.66 25.28
N TRP A 174 7.63 13.71 24.57
CA TRP A 174 8.43 14.29 23.49
C TRP A 174 9.73 14.93 24.00
N GLU A 175 9.68 15.58 25.16
CA GLU A 175 10.86 16.20 25.78
C GLU A 175 11.87 15.15 26.26
N LYS A 176 11.41 14.02 26.82
CA LYS A 176 12.27 12.87 27.17
C LYS A 176 13.04 12.35 25.97
N ILE A 177 12.38 12.19 24.82
CA ILE A 177 13.02 11.68 23.59
C ILE A 177 14.05 12.67 23.01
N ASN A 178 13.85 13.97 23.25
CA ASN A 178 14.75 15.02 22.78
C ASN A 178 15.84 15.41 23.79
N GLY A 179 15.93 14.71 24.94
CA GLY A 179 16.96 14.96 25.95
C GLY A 179 16.84 16.32 26.63
N LYS A 180 15.60 16.85 26.74
CA LYS A 180 15.31 18.05 27.54
C LYS A 180 15.03 17.73 29.01
N TYR A 181 15.03 16.44 29.36
CA TYR A 181 14.94 15.85 30.69
C TYR A 181 15.84 14.63 30.79
#